data_AF-A0AAW6TWP4-F1
#
_entry.id   AF-A0AAW6TWP4-F1
#
_cell.length_a   1.000
_cell.length_b   1.000
_cell.length_c   1.000
_cell.angle_alpha   90.00
_cell.angle_beta   90.00
_cell.angle_gamma   90.00
#
_symmetry.space_group_name_H-M   'P 1'
#
loop_
_entity.id
_entity.type
_entity.pdbx_description
1 polymer ?
#
loop_
_entity_poly.entity_id
_entity_poly.type
_entity_poly.pdbx_seq_one_letter_code
_entity_poly.pdbx_strand_id
1 'polypeptide(L)'
;MSVIGATASAGELQMDFMQLLVAQLQNQNPLEPMDNQDMAAQLAQFSQLQQLENMNGSFGQVLKAVEKEYASSLIGKDVSFVVTADDGTVTADTGRVDEVLVDGDDVTLVVAGRRVALADVFSIRE
;
A
#
# COMPACT_ATOMS: atom_id res chain seq x y z
N MET A 1 -5.26 25.01 20.45
CA MET A 1 -4.66 23.90 21.23
C MET A 1 -4.96 22.62 20.47
N SER A 2 -4.06 22.24 19.56
CA SER A 2 -4.16 21.02 18.74
C SER A 2 -2.89 20.24 18.98
N VAL A 3 -2.97 19.28 19.89
CA VAL A 3 -1.92 18.27 20.10
C VAL A 3 -2.16 17.15 19.10
N ILE A 4 -1.81 17.38 17.84
CA ILE A 4 -1.62 16.28 16.90
C ILE A 4 -0.22 15.76 17.20
N GLY A 5 -0.17 14.67 17.97
CA GLY A 5 1.05 13.92 18.19
C GLY A 5 1.60 13.50 16.84
N ALA A 6 2.81 13.96 16.54
CA ALA A 6 3.62 13.35 15.51
C ALA A 6 3.75 11.87 15.88
N THR A 7 3.11 10.99 15.11
CA THR A 7 3.46 9.58 15.06
C THR A 7 4.92 9.52 14.62
N ALA A 8 5.83 9.45 15.60
CA ALA A 8 7.23 9.15 15.34
C ALA A 8 7.26 7.85 14.54
N SER A 9 7.86 7.90 13.36
CA SER A 9 8.06 6.71 12.54
C SER A 9 8.86 5.69 13.35
N ALA A 10 8.58 4.39 13.17
CA ALA A 10 9.30 3.36 13.90
C ALA A 10 10.83 3.39 13.67
N GLY A 11 11.29 3.99 12.57
CA GLY A 11 12.70 4.28 12.35
C GLY A 11 13.27 5.30 13.34
N GLU A 12 12.49 6.32 13.71
CA GLU A 12 12.87 7.30 14.75
C GLU A 12 12.92 6.65 16.13
N LEU A 13 11.96 5.76 16.44
CA LEU A 13 11.95 4.98 17.69
C LEU A 13 13.15 4.03 17.79
N GLN A 14 13.59 3.44 16.68
CA GLN A 14 14.79 2.60 16.62
C GLN A 14 16.08 3.42 16.81
N MET A 15 16.16 4.63 16.24
CA MET A 15 17.30 5.54 16.41
C MET A 15 17.42 6.07 17.84
N ASP A 16 16.30 6.44 18.45
CA ASP A 16 16.24 6.88 19.86
C ASP A 16 16.64 5.73 20.81
N PHE A 17 16.29 4.49 20.47
CA PHE A 17 16.77 3.32 21.20
C PHE A 17 18.28 3.11 21.08
N MET A 18 18.85 3.24 19.88
CA MET A 18 20.30 3.13 19.70
C MET A 18 21.06 4.19 20.49
N GLN A 19 20.51 5.41 20.60
CA GLN A 19 21.08 6.46 21.46
C GLN A 19 20.97 6.11 22.94
N LEU A 20 19.83 5.60 23.41
CA LEU A 20 19.67 5.14 24.79
C LEU A 20 20.56 3.94 25.12
N LEU A 21 20.73 2.98 24.21
CA LEU A 21 21.62 1.83 24.36
C LEU A 21 23.08 2.25 24.48
N VAL A 22 23.52 3.20 23.65
CA VAL A 22 24.88 3.75 23.71
C VAL A 22 25.09 4.56 24.99
N ALA A 23 24.09 5.35 25.42
CA ALA A 23 24.14 6.11 26.67
C ALA A 23 24.18 5.21 27.91
N GLN A 24 23.46 4.09 27.90
CA GLN A 24 23.50 3.08 28.96
C GLN A 24 24.84 2.35 28.97
N LEU A 25 25.35 1.88 27.82
CA LEU A 25 26.69 1.26 27.73
C LEU A 25 27.82 2.17 28.26
N GLN A 26 27.68 3.50 28.14
CA GLN A 26 28.61 4.47 28.71
C GLN A 26 28.47 4.66 30.23
N ASN A 27 27.33 4.30 30.84
CA ASN A 27 27.02 4.50 32.27
C ASN A 27 26.75 3.21 33.07
N GLN A 28 26.87 2.01 32.48
CA GLN A 28 26.62 0.76 33.20
C GLN A 28 27.71 0.49 34.25
N ASN A 29 27.34 0.53 35.52
CA ASN A 29 28.10 -0.08 36.60
C ASN A 29 27.97 -1.62 36.47
N PRO A 30 29.07 -2.39 36.33
CA PRO A 30 29.07 -3.80 35.91
C PRO A 30 28.36 -4.81 36.84
N LEU A 31 27.69 -4.37 37.89
CA LEU A 31 27.10 -5.23 38.93
C LEU A 31 25.58 -5.47 38.78
N GLU A 32 24.86 -4.77 37.89
CA GLU A 32 23.42 -5.01 37.67
C GLU A 32 23.05 -5.01 36.16
N PRO A 33 23.20 -6.14 35.45
CA PRO A 33 22.99 -6.21 33.99
C PRO A 33 21.53 -6.44 33.55
N MET A 34 20.52 -6.38 34.44
CA MET A 34 19.23 -7.04 34.18
C MET A 34 18.18 -6.24 33.37
N ASP A 35 18.27 -4.91 33.22
CA ASP A 35 17.19 -4.13 32.57
C ASP A 35 17.29 -4.05 31.03
N ASN A 36 18.44 -4.39 30.45
CA ASN A 36 18.70 -4.13 29.02
C ASN A 36 18.20 -5.25 28.09
N GLN A 37 17.98 -6.46 28.62
CA GLN A 37 17.57 -7.62 27.81
C GLN A 37 16.08 -7.61 27.47
N ASP A 38 15.22 -7.27 28.44
CA ASP A 38 13.77 -7.26 28.23
C ASP A 38 13.34 -6.15 27.26
N MET A 39 14.00 -4.98 27.34
CA MET A 39 13.74 -3.88 26.41
C MET A 39 14.26 -4.21 24.99
N ALA A 40 15.45 -4.83 24.87
CA ALA A 40 15.97 -5.29 23.59
C ALA A 40 15.06 -6.37 22.95
N ALA A 41 14.47 -7.25 23.75
CA ALA A 41 13.51 -8.24 23.28
C ALA A 41 12.22 -7.61 22.76
N GLN A 42 11.68 -6.59 23.45
CA GLN A 42 10.49 -5.85 23.01
C GLN A 42 10.75 -5.04 21.72
N LEU A 43 11.94 -4.47 21.56
CA LEU A 43 12.32 -3.75 20.35
C LEU A 43 12.60 -4.65 19.16
N ALA A 44 13.15 -5.84 19.41
CA ALA A 44 13.25 -6.86 18.37
C ALA A 44 11.85 -7.26 17.87
N GLN A 45 10.88 -7.41 18.77
CA GLN A 45 9.47 -7.66 18.40
C GLN A 45 8.86 -6.49 17.62
N PHE A 46 9.09 -5.24 18.06
CA PHE A 46 8.58 -4.05 17.37
C PHE A 46 9.22 -3.87 15.98
N SER A 47 10.53 -4.11 15.86
CA SER A 47 11.26 -4.07 14.58
C SER A 47 10.74 -5.13 13.59
N GLN A 48 10.37 -6.32 14.09
CA GLN A 48 9.73 -7.35 13.27
C GLN A 48 8.35 -6.91 12.78
N LEU A 49 7.53 -6.31 13.66
CA LEU A 49 6.22 -5.76 13.27
C LEU A 49 6.37 -4.64 12.23
N GLN A 50 7.34 -3.74 12.41
CA GLN A 50 7.60 -2.69 11.43
C GLN A 50 8.04 -3.26 10.09
N GLN A 51 8.90 -4.28 10.10
CA GLN A 51 9.33 -4.94 8.88
C GLN A 51 8.13 -5.59 8.15
N LEU A 52 7.18 -6.18 8.90
CA LEU A 52 5.95 -6.71 8.34
C LEU A 52 5.04 -5.62 7.78
N GLU A 53 4.92 -4.47 8.45
CA GLU A 53 4.15 -3.32 7.97
C GLU A 53 4.75 -2.75 6.67
N ASN A 54 6.07 -2.55 6.65
CA ASN A 54 6.80 -2.11 5.45
C ASN A 54 6.64 -3.10 4.29
N MET A 55 6.65 -4.41 4.59
CA MET A 55 6.44 -5.46 3.59
C MET A 55 5.01 -5.42 3.05
N ASN A 56 3.99 -5.24 3.90
CA ASN A 56 2.61 -5.08 3.45
C ASN A 56 2.43 -3.84 2.58
N GLY A 57 3.05 -2.71 2.96
CA GLY A 57 3.05 -1.49 2.15
C GLY A 57 3.70 -1.70 0.78
N SER A 58 4.86 -2.38 0.75
CA SER A 58 5.56 -2.72 -0.50
C SER A 58 4.73 -3.66 -1.38
N PHE A 59 4.06 -4.64 -0.78
CA PHE A 59 3.19 -5.56 -1.51
C PHE A 59 1.99 -4.83 -2.13
N GLY A 60 1.38 -3.88 -1.40
CA GLY A 60 0.35 -3.01 -1.95
C GLY A 60 0.82 -2.19 -3.16
N GLN A 61 2.05 -1.67 -3.14
CA GLN A 61 2.62 -0.96 -4.30
C GLN A 61 2.86 -1.88 -5.50
N VAL A 62 3.30 -3.12 -5.26
CA VAL A 62 3.49 -4.12 -6.33
C VAL A 62 2.16 -4.48 -6.98
N LEU A 63 1.11 -4.70 -6.20
CA LEU A 63 -0.23 -4.98 -6.73
C LEU A 63 -0.72 -3.84 -7.64
N LYS A 64 -0.56 -2.59 -7.21
CA LYS A 64 -0.89 -1.41 -8.02
C LYS A 64 -0.11 -1.35 -9.34
N ALA A 65 1.18 -1.68 -9.31
CA ALA A 65 2.00 -1.73 -10.53
C ALA A 65 1.51 -2.82 -11.49
N VAL A 66 1.12 -3.98 -10.98
CA VAL A 66 0.55 -5.08 -11.78
C VAL A 66 -0.80 -4.68 -12.38
N GLU A 67 -1.67 -4.04 -11.62
CA GLU A 67 -2.97 -3.55 -12.12
C GLU A 67 -2.78 -2.51 -13.24
N LYS A 68 -1.83 -1.59 -13.08
CA LYS A 68 -1.49 -0.60 -14.10
C LYS A 68 -0.96 -1.25 -15.38
N GLU A 69 -0.08 -2.23 -15.26
CA GLU A 69 0.45 -2.98 -16.41
C GLU A 69 -0.65 -3.76 -17.12
N TYR A 70 -1.51 -4.44 -16.34
CA TYR A 70 -2.65 -5.16 -16.86
C TYR A 70 -3.59 -4.24 -17.63
N ALA A 71 -3.98 -3.09 -17.05
CA ALA A 71 -4.82 -2.11 -17.73
C ALA A 71 -4.16 -1.57 -19.01
N SER A 72 -2.86 -1.29 -18.99
CA SER A 72 -2.10 -0.86 -20.17
C SER A 72 -2.15 -1.91 -21.29
N SER A 73 -2.13 -3.19 -20.94
CA SER A 73 -2.26 -4.29 -21.91
C SER A 73 -3.65 -4.41 -22.55
N LEU A 74 -4.68 -3.78 -21.96
CA LEU A 74 -6.04 -3.77 -22.49
C LEU A 74 -6.24 -2.74 -23.60
N ILE A 75 -5.35 -1.75 -23.73
CA ILE A 75 -5.46 -0.72 -24.76
C ILE A 75 -5.50 -1.38 -26.14
N GLY A 76 -6.55 -1.05 -26.90
CA GLY A 76 -6.79 -1.59 -28.22
C GLY A 76 -7.46 -2.96 -28.26
N LYS A 77 -7.70 -3.62 -27.12
CA LYS A 77 -8.50 -4.85 -27.01
C LYS A 77 -9.99 -4.54 -26.86
N ASP A 78 -10.84 -5.50 -27.23
CA ASP A 78 -12.28 -5.42 -26.99
C ASP A 78 -12.59 -6.00 -25.61
N VAL A 79 -13.25 -5.21 -24.77
CA VAL A 79 -13.62 -5.60 -23.41
C VAL A 79 -15.13 -5.58 -23.22
N SER A 80 -15.63 -6.54 -22.45
CA SER A 80 -17.00 -6.56 -21.95
C SER A 80 -17.02 -6.06 -20.52
N PHE A 81 -17.83 -5.04 -20.25
CA PHE A 81 -17.90 -4.37 -18.96
C PHE A 81 -19.33 -4.12 -18.53
N VAL A 82 -19.48 -3.90 -17.24
CA VAL A 82 -20.75 -3.59 -16.62
C VAL A 82 -20.93 -2.08 -16.51
N VAL A 83 -22.11 -1.59 -16.87
CA VAL A 83 -22.54 -0.20 -16.67
C VAL A 83 -23.75 -0.20 -15.76
N THR A 84 -23.60 0.45 -14.61
CA THR A 84 -24.70 0.73 -13.69
C THR A 84 -25.29 2.09 -14.07
N ALA A 85 -26.53 2.10 -14.56
CA ALA A 85 -27.26 3.33 -14.83
C ALA A 85 -27.72 4.01 -13.52
N ASP A 86 -28.08 5.30 -13.58
CA ASP A 86 -28.54 6.08 -12.42
C ASP A 86 -29.80 5.50 -11.74
N ASP A 87 -30.54 4.64 -12.45
CA ASP A 87 -31.71 3.94 -11.94
C ASP A 87 -31.37 2.61 -11.22
N GLY A 88 -30.08 2.28 -11.10
CA GLY A 88 -29.58 1.03 -10.51
C GLY A 88 -29.63 -0.17 -11.45
N THR A 89 -30.02 0.01 -12.71
CA THR A 89 -30.01 -1.05 -13.72
C THR A 89 -28.58 -1.37 -14.13
N VAL A 90 -28.21 -2.62 -13.97
CA VAL A 90 -26.89 -3.14 -14.35
C VAL A 90 -27.00 -3.73 -15.75
N THR A 91 -26.32 -3.13 -16.72
CA THR A 91 -26.28 -3.59 -18.11
C THR A 91 -24.87 -3.98 -18.50
N ALA A 92 -24.74 -5.02 -19.34
CA ALA A 92 -23.47 -5.40 -19.93
C ALA A 92 -23.32 -4.69 -21.28
N ASP A 93 -22.14 -4.13 -21.51
CA ASP A 93 -21.80 -3.52 -22.78
C ASP A 93 -20.39 -3.95 -23.22
N THR A 94 -20.10 -3.75 -24.49
CA THR A 94 -18.83 -4.13 -25.12
C THR A 94 -18.26 -2.96 -25.88
N GLY A 95 -16.93 -2.81 -25.82
CA GLY A 95 -16.25 -1.88 -26.69
C GLY A 95 -14.73 -2.01 -26.61
N ARG A 96 -14.07 -1.30 -27.52
CA ARG A 96 -12.62 -1.25 -27.60
C ARG A 96 -12.07 -0.24 -26.59
N VAL A 97 -11.03 -0.62 -25.86
CA VAL A 97 -10.33 0.29 -24.95
C VAL A 97 -9.51 1.28 -25.78
N ASP A 98 -9.83 2.57 -25.66
CA ASP A 98 -9.15 3.66 -26.35
C ASP A 98 -8.00 4.23 -25.49
N GLU A 99 -8.19 4.31 -24.18
CA GLU A 99 -7.25 4.92 -23.24
C GLU A 99 -7.33 4.28 -21.85
N VAL A 100 -6.23 4.37 -21.09
CA VAL A 100 -6.17 4.01 -19.67
C VAL A 100 -5.75 5.25 -18.89
N LEU A 101 -6.56 5.64 -17.91
CA LEU A 101 -6.26 6.70 -16.97
C LEU A 101 -5.86 6.08 -15.63
N VAL A 102 -4.80 6.62 -15.06
CA VAL A 102 -4.32 6.28 -13.72
C VAL A 102 -4.38 7.55 -12.90
N ASP A 103 -5.34 7.64 -11.98
CA ASP A 103 -5.46 8.76 -11.04
C ASP A 103 -5.13 8.29 -9.64
N GLY A 104 -3.89 8.54 -9.22
CA GLY A 104 -3.34 8.00 -7.98
C GLY A 104 -3.34 6.48 -7.97
N ASP A 105 -4.30 5.92 -7.23
CA ASP A 105 -4.47 4.48 -7.02
C ASP A 105 -5.58 3.86 -7.88
N ASP A 106 -6.44 4.68 -8.49
CA ASP A 106 -7.58 4.20 -9.26
C ASP A 106 -7.22 4.08 -10.74
N VAL A 107 -7.44 2.89 -11.29
CA VAL A 107 -7.22 2.59 -12.71
C VAL A 107 -8.57 2.56 -13.44
N THR A 108 -8.74 3.48 -14.38
CA THR A 108 -9.97 3.64 -15.16
C THR A 108 -9.68 3.47 -16.65
N LEU A 109 -10.47 2.66 -17.33
CA LEU A 109 -10.42 2.47 -18.77
C LEU A 109 -11.40 3.43 -19.46
N VAL A 110 -11.03 3.91 -20.64
CA VAL A 110 -11.95 4.63 -21.54
C VAL A 110 -12.32 3.70 -22.67
N VAL A 111 -13.60 3.36 -22.75
CA VAL A 111 -14.14 2.44 -23.75
C VAL A 111 -15.24 3.17 -24.52
N ALA A 112 -15.00 3.43 -25.81
CA ALA A 112 -15.92 4.21 -26.66
C ALA A 112 -16.33 5.56 -26.01
N GLY A 113 -15.38 6.24 -25.36
CA GLY A 113 -15.59 7.53 -24.68
C GLY A 113 -16.23 7.46 -23.29
N ARG A 114 -16.56 6.26 -22.77
CA ARG A 114 -17.08 6.06 -21.41
C ARG A 114 -15.97 5.61 -20.46
N ARG A 115 -15.99 6.14 -19.25
CA ARG A 115 -15.09 5.73 -18.17
C ARG A 115 -15.65 4.47 -17.51
N VAL A 116 -14.81 3.44 -17.40
CA VAL A 116 -15.14 2.13 -16.87
C VAL A 116 -14.05 1.75 -15.88
N ALA A 117 -14.42 1.37 -14.66
CA ALA A 117 -13.42 0.90 -13.70
C ALA A 117 -12.86 -0.45 -14.17
N LEU A 118 -11.57 -0.69 -13.94
CA LEU A 118 -10.95 -1.98 -14.27
C LEU A 118 -11.68 -3.16 -13.60
N ALA A 119 -12.26 -2.93 -12.41
CA ALA A 119 -13.04 -3.92 -11.67
C ALA A 119 -14.36 -4.32 -12.33
N ASP A 120 -14.93 -3.46 -13.19
CA ASP A 120 -16.21 -3.71 -13.88
C ASP A 120 -16.04 -4.51 -15.18
N VAL A 121 -14.80 -4.77 -15.61
CA VAL A 121 -14.48 -5.57 -16.78
C VAL A 121 -14.54 -7.06 -16.42
N PHE A 122 -15.36 -7.82 -17.14
CA PHE A 122 -15.54 -9.25 -16.88
C PHE A 122 -15.11 -10.16 -18.04
N SER A 123 -14.82 -9.61 -19.24
CA SER A 123 -14.31 -10.39 -20.37
C SER A 123 -13.44 -9.54 -21.29
N ILE A 124 -12.44 -10.18 -21.92
CA ILE A 124 -11.52 -9.57 -22.89
C ILE A 124 -11.50 -10.46 -24.13
N ARG A 125 -11.59 -9.83 -25.31
CA ARG A 125 -11.52 -10.47 -26.62
C ARG A 125 -10.50 -9.72 -27.49
N GLU A 126 -9.78 -10.48 -28.32
CA GLU A 126 -8.83 -9.98 -29.33
C GLU A 126 -9.45 -9.95 -30.72
#